data_AF-W2JZL1-F1
#
_entry.id   AF-W2JZL1-F1
#
_cell.length_a   1.000
_cell.length_b   1.000
_cell.length_c   1.000
_cell.angle_alpha   90.00
_cell.angle_beta   90.00
_cell.angle_gamma   90.00
#
_symmetry.space_group_name_H-M   'P 1'
#
loop_
_entity.id
_entity.type
_entity.pdbx_description
1 polymer ?
#
loop_
_entity_poly.entity_id
_entity_poly.type
_entity_poly.pdbx_seq_one_letter_code
_entity_poly.pdbx_strand_id
1 'polypeptide(L)'
;MPSFKMASFKKYLECLDYFWRHANFLREFCAEHPFLKRKCVRKRLARVAVDAIAKRIVPVVSTKTCVAYGDWSKRNGIRGHVYSPVKWLKQALQKRTMVVSMDEFMTSKLCSHCHQTLSSVQYLVDTKL
;
A
#
# COMPACT_ATOMS: atom_id res chain seq x y z
N MET A 1 -2.06 -3.70 26.91
CA MET A 1 -2.55 -5.10 26.84
C MET A 1 -1.36 -6.01 27.15
N PRO A 2 -1.32 -6.66 28.33
CA PRO A 2 -0.20 -7.54 28.68
C PRO A 2 -0.15 -8.72 27.70
N SER A 3 1.04 -9.06 27.21
CA SER A 3 1.20 -10.12 26.21
C SER A 3 1.03 -11.51 26.82
N PHE A 4 0.39 -12.43 26.08
CA PHE A 4 0.18 -13.84 26.48
C PHE A 4 1.47 -14.69 26.65
N LYS A 5 2.65 -14.12 26.39
CA LYS A 5 3.92 -14.77 26.70
C LYS A 5 4.22 -14.58 28.19
N MET A 6 3.65 -15.41 29.06
CA MET A 6 3.91 -15.34 30.51
C MET A 6 4.45 -16.67 31.04
N ALA A 7 5.58 -16.61 31.74
CA ALA A 7 6.30 -17.77 32.29
C ALA A 7 5.76 -18.30 33.63
N SER A 8 4.73 -17.65 34.23
CA SER A 8 4.17 -18.08 35.52
C SER A 8 2.66 -18.22 35.50
N PHE A 9 2.18 -19.36 36.02
CA PHE A 9 0.78 -19.76 36.02
C PHE A 9 -0.14 -18.80 36.80
N LYS A 10 0.34 -18.23 37.91
CA LYS A 10 -0.42 -17.27 38.73
C LYS A 10 -0.81 -16.00 37.96
N LYS A 11 0.14 -15.44 37.20
CA LYS A 11 -0.10 -14.23 36.38
C LYS A 11 -1.08 -14.51 35.23
N TYR A 12 -1.12 -15.75 34.74
CA TYR A 12 -2.10 -16.17 33.74
C TYR A 12 -3.52 -16.16 34.31
N LEU A 13 -3.72 -16.68 35.53
CA LEU A 13 -5.04 -16.66 36.18
C LEU A 13 -5.53 -15.24 36.49
N GLU A 14 -4.64 -14.36 36.97
CA GLU A 14 -4.96 -12.94 37.21
C GLU A 14 -5.37 -12.24 35.90
N CYS A 15 -4.69 -12.55 34.79
CA CYS A 15 -5.02 -12.02 33.49
C CYS A 15 -6.38 -12.54 32.98
N LEU A 16 -6.66 -13.84 33.16
CA LEU A 16 -7.95 -14.45 32.81
C LEU A 16 -9.11 -13.83 33.60
N ASP A 17 -8.96 -13.67 34.91
CA ASP A 17 -9.98 -13.05 35.75
C ASP A 17 -10.25 -11.59 35.31
N TYR A 18 -9.19 -10.84 35.00
CA TYR A 18 -9.32 -9.50 34.43
C TYR A 18 -10.09 -9.52 33.09
N PHE A 19 -9.77 -10.44 32.18
CA PHE A 19 -10.50 -10.57 30.92
C PHE A 19 -11.96 -10.96 31.13
N TRP A 20 -12.25 -11.86 32.06
CA TRP A 20 -13.60 -12.33 32.35
C TRP A 20 -14.48 -11.19 32.89
N ARG A 21 -13.96 -10.39 33.83
CA ARG A 21 -14.65 -9.22 34.38
C ARG A 21 -15.02 -8.19 33.31
N HIS A 22 -14.21 -8.05 32.27
CA HIS A 22 -14.41 -7.07 31.19
C HIS A 22 -14.96 -7.70 29.90
N ALA A 23 -15.39 -8.96 29.93
CA ALA A 23 -15.83 -9.67 28.73
C ALA A 23 -17.07 -9.02 28.09
N ASN A 24 -18.01 -8.53 28.91
CA ASN A 24 -19.21 -7.84 28.41
C ASN A 24 -18.86 -6.52 27.72
N PHE A 25 -17.97 -5.72 28.33
CA PHE A 25 -17.46 -4.48 27.72
C PHE A 25 -16.78 -4.76 26.38
N LEU A 26 -15.92 -5.79 26.31
CA LEU A 26 -15.26 -6.18 25.06
C LEU A 26 -16.28 -6.61 23.99
N ARG A 27 -17.35 -7.33 24.38
CA ARG A 27 -18.42 -7.76 23.49
C ARG A 27 -19.19 -6.58 22.91
N GLU A 28 -19.60 -5.63 23.74
CA GLU A 28 -20.29 -4.39 23.33
C GLU A 28 -19.39 -3.53 22.44
N PHE A 29 -18.15 -3.32 22.85
CA PHE A 29 -17.16 -2.59 22.07
C PHE A 29 -16.89 -3.21 20.69
N CYS A 30 -16.82 -4.54 20.59
CA CYS A 30 -16.67 -5.24 19.31
C CYS A 30 -17.93 -5.14 18.44
N ALA A 31 -19.11 -5.09 19.03
CA ALA A 31 -20.37 -4.91 18.31
C ALA A 31 -20.50 -3.49 17.74
N GLU A 32 -20.15 -2.47 18.53
CA GLU A 32 -20.17 -1.06 18.12
C GLU A 32 -19.05 -0.70 17.13
N HIS A 33 -17.91 -1.38 17.24
CA HIS A 33 -16.76 -1.16 16.37
C HIS A 33 -16.40 -2.41 15.59
N PRO A 34 -17.13 -2.73 14.50
CA PRO A 34 -16.81 -3.87 13.66
C PRO A 34 -15.52 -3.61 12.87
N PHE A 35 -14.38 -3.89 13.50
CA PHE A 35 -13.03 -3.67 12.96
C PHE A 35 -12.81 -4.37 11.61
N LEU A 36 -13.45 -5.54 11.43
CA LEU A 36 -13.41 -6.30 10.18
C LEU A 36 -14.14 -5.56 9.04
N LYS A 37 -15.31 -4.97 9.30
CA LYS A 37 -16.02 -4.16 8.30
C LYS A 37 -15.15 -2.98 7.86
N ARG A 38 -14.48 -2.29 8.79
CA ARG A 38 -13.54 -1.19 8.49
C ARG A 38 -12.35 -1.65 7.63
N LYS A 39 -11.78 -2.81 7.91
CA LYS A 39 -10.69 -3.40 7.08
C LYS A 39 -11.17 -3.73 5.67
N CYS A 40 -12.34 -4.35 5.53
CA CYS A 40 -12.93 -4.69 4.22
C CYS A 40 -13.27 -3.43 3.41
N VAL A 41 -13.88 -2.43 4.05
CA VAL A 41 -14.19 -1.14 3.43
C VAL A 41 -12.91 -0.45 2.96
N ARG A 42 -11.86 -0.39 3.79
CA ARG A 42 -10.57 0.21 3.41
C ARG A 42 -9.95 -0.50 2.20
N LYS A 43 -9.93 -1.85 2.21
CA LYS A 43 -9.41 -2.63 1.07
C LYS A 43 -10.24 -2.39 -0.21
N ARG A 44 -11.56 -2.28 -0.10
CA ARG A 44 -12.45 -1.97 -1.22
C ARG A 44 -12.17 -0.58 -1.77
N LEU A 45 -12.11 0.44 -0.91
CA LEU A 45 -11.83 1.82 -1.31
C LEU A 45 -10.47 1.96 -2.00
N ALA A 46 -9.43 1.29 -1.49
CA ALA A 46 -8.13 1.27 -2.13
C ALA A 46 -8.18 0.69 -3.56
N ARG A 47 -8.93 -0.40 -3.77
CA ARG A 47 -9.13 -0.97 -5.11
C ARG A 47 -9.89 -0.02 -6.04
N VAL A 48 -10.97 0.59 -5.55
CA VAL A 48 -11.75 1.57 -6.32
C VAL A 48 -10.90 2.76 -6.73
N ALA A 49 -10.05 3.27 -5.85
CA ALA A 49 -9.12 4.35 -6.16
C ALA A 49 -8.10 3.96 -7.24
N VAL A 50 -7.51 2.75 -7.14
CA VAL A 50 -6.59 2.23 -8.16
C VAL A 50 -7.29 2.05 -9.51
N ASP A 51 -8.50 1.50 -9.51
CA ASP A 51 -9.29 1.34 -10.74
C ASP A 51 -9.67 2.70 -11.36
N ALA A 52 -9.93 3.72 -10.54
CA ALA A 52 -10.17 5.08 -11.01
C ALA A 52 -8.91 5.68 -11.66
N ILE A 53 -7.72 5.45 -11.10
CA ILE A 53 -6.45 5.86 -11.71
C ILE A 53 -6.26 5.15 -13.06
N ALA A 54 -6.46 3.82 -13.11
CA ALA A 54 -6.33 3.05 -14.34
C ALA A 54 -7.31 3.53 -15.42
N LYS A 55 -8.55 3.90 -15.05
CA LYS A 55 -9.54 4.55 -15.94
C LYS A 55 -9.07 5.89 -16.47
N ARG A 56 -8.38 6.70 -15.65
CA ARG A 56 -7.86 8.01 -16.09
C ARG A 56 -6.71 7.87 -17.08
N ILE A 57 -5.83 6.88 -16.87
CA ILE A 57 -4.71 6.60 -17.77
C ILE A 57 -5.22 5.99 -19.09
N VAL A 58 -6.14 5.03 -19.00
CA VAL A 58 -6.74 4.36 -20.16
C VAL A 58 -8.27 4.47 -20.06
N PRO A 59 -8.85 5.56 -20.61
CA PRO A 59 -10.29 5.80 -20.58
C PRO A 59 -11.05 4.73 -21.35
N VAL A 60 -10.59 4.43 -22.57
CA VAL A 60 -11.21 3.46 -23.47
C VAL A 60 -10.46 2.14 -23.41
N VAL A 61 -11.17 1.06 -23.10
CA VAL A 61 -10.61 -0.30 -23.14
C VAL A 61 -10.29 -0.63 -24.58
N SER A 62 -9.01 -0.85 -24.88
CA SER A 62 -8.57 -1.12 -26.24
C SER A 62 -7.37 -2.06 -26.24
N THR A 63 -7.33 -2.96 -27.22
CA THR A 63 -6.18 -3.84 -27.48
C THR A 63 -5.11 -3.16 -28.35
N LYS A 64 -5.44 -2.01 -28.95
CA LYS A 64 -4.54 -1.23 -29.80
C LYS A 64 -3.60 -0.35 -28.98
N THR A 65 -4.05 0.11 -27.82
CA THR A 65 -3.20 0.83 -26.87
C THR A 65 -2.29 -0.18 -26.19
N CYS A 66 -1.02 0.18 -26.03
CA CYS A 66 -0.06 -0.57 -25.23
C CYS A 66 0.53 0.37 -24.18
N VAL A 67 0.58 -0.09 -22.93
CA VAL A 67 1.19 0.66 -21.82
C VAL A 67 2.44 -0.08 -21.39
N ALA A 68 3.60 0.57 -21.54
CA ALA A 68 4.83 0.13 -20.93
C ALA A 68 4.79 0.43 -19.42
N TYR A 69 5.12 -0.56 -18.59
CA TYR A 69 5.16 -0.45 -17.15
C TYR A 69 6.55 -0.80 -16.65
N GLY A 70 7.19 0.11 -15.93
CA GLY A 70 8.53 -0.10 -15.38
C GLY A 70 8.55 -1.22 -14.34
N ASP A 71 9.52 -2.13 -14.45
CA ASP A 71 9.73 -3.22 -13.50
C ASP A 71 10.59 -2.78 -12.32
N TRP A 72 10.04 -1.89 -11.49
CA TRP A 72 10.74 -1.36 -10.33
C TRP A 72 11.05 -2.46 -9.32
N SER A 73 12.33 -2.80 -9.18
CA SER A 73 12.83 -3.89 -8.33
C SER A 73 12.75 -3.60 -6.82
N LYS A 74 12.55 -2.34 -6.42
CA LYS A 74 12.56 -1.96 -5.01
C LYS A 74 11.18 -2.18 -4.38
N ARG A 75 11.11 -3.19 -3.51
CA ARG A 75 9.89 -3.51 -2.75
C ARG A 75 9.56 -2.47 -1.67
N ASN A 76 10.61 -1.86 -1.10
CA ASN A 76 10.48 -0.79 -0.13
C ASN A 76 10.20 0.49 -0.90
N GLY A 77 9.03 1.10 -0.69
CA GLY A 77 8.63 2.34 -1.35
C GLY A 77 9.65 3.46 -1.17
N ILE A 78 9.38 4.62 -1.77
CA ILE A 78 10.23 5.80 -1.59
C ILE A 78 10.31 6.10 -0.09
N ARG A 79 11.53 6.29 0.43
CA ARG A 79 11.75 6.54 1.86
C ARG A 79 10.91 7.74 2.31
N GLY A 80 10.14 7.58 3.39
CA GLY A 80 9.23 8.62 3.91
C GLY A 80 7.83 8.61 3.27
N HIS A 81 7.59 7.78 2.25
CA HIS A 81 6.29 7.67 1.60
C HIS A 81 5.62 6.32 1.88
N VAL A 82 4.29 6.33 1.79
CA VAL A 82 3.48 5.11 1.88
C VAL A 82 3.78 4.21 0.69
N TYR A 83 3.74 2.89 0.90
CA TYR A 83 3.90 1.91 -0.16
C TYR A 83 2.91 2.16 -1.31
N SER A 84 3.46 2.38 -2.49
CA SER A 84 2.67 2.52 -3.72
C SER A 84 2.02 1.19 -4.12
N PRO A 85 0.77 1.19 -4.59
CA PRO A 85 0.06 -0.02 -5.01
C PRO A 85 0.49 -0.49 -6.41
N VAL A 86 1.81 -0.60 -6.66
CA VAL A 86 2.42 -0.90 -7.98
C VAL A 86 1.80 -2.15 -8.61
N LYS A 87 1.78 -3.26 -7.86
CA LYS A 87 1.21 -4.54 -8.32
C LYS A 87 -0.27 -4.44 -8.68
N TRP A 88 -1.06 -3.73 -7.87
CA TRP A 88 -2.50 -3.61 -8.08
C TRP A 88 -2.83 -2.68 -9.25
N LEU A 89 -2.04 -1.62 -9.45
CA LEU A 89 -2.19 -0.73 -10.59
C LEU A 89 -1.86 -1.44 -11.91
N LYS A 90 -0.76 -2.20 -11.95
CA LYS A 90 -0.41 -3.05 -13.12
C LYS A 90 -1.56 -3.98 -13.49
N GLN A 91 -2.15 -4.66 -12.51
CA GLN A 91 -3.31 -5.53 -12.71
C GLN A 91 -4.56 -4.77 -13.21
N ALA A 92 -4.83 -3.58 -12.67
CA ALA A 92 -5.97 -2.77 -13.11
C ALA A 92 -5.80 -2.28 -14.56
N LEU A 93 -4.58 -1.95 -14.97
CA LEU A 93 -4.25 -1.58 -16.35
C LEU A 93 -4.35 -2.79 -17.30
N GLN A 94 -3.88 -3.97 -16.88
CA GLN A 94 -3.97 -5.20 -17.68
C GLN A 94 -5.41 -5.60 -18.03
N LYS A 95 -6.40 -5.22 -17.20
CA LYS A 95 -7.82 -5.43 -17.52
C LYS A 95 -8.34 -4.52 -18.64
N ARG A 96 -7.62 -3.44 -18.96
CA ARG A 96 -8.05 -2.38 -19.89
C ARG A 96 -7.27 -2.36 -21.19
N THR A 97 -6.01 -2.78 -21.14
CA THR A 97 -5.05 -2.60 -22.23
C THR A 97 -3.96 -3.66 -22.15
N MET A 98 -3.19 -3.81 -23.23
CA MET A 98 -1.95 -4.59 -23.19
C MET A 98 -0.92 -3.84 -22.33
N VAL A 99 -0.39 -4.52 -21.30
CA VAL A 99 0.66 -3.96 -20.44
C VAL A 99 1.93 -4.78 -20.62
N VAL A 100 3.00 -4.11 -21.02
CA VAL A 100 4.32 -4.72 -21.21
C VAL A 100 5.23 -4.27 -20.07
N SER A 101 5.90 -5.21 -19.40
CA SER A 101 6.95 -4.87 -18.43
C SER A 101 8.20 -4.43 -19.18
N MET A 102 8.72 -3.26 -18.81
CA MET A 102 9.97 -2.73 -19.33
C MET A 102 10.98 -2.58 -18.20
N ASP A 103 12.23 -2.90 -18.48
CA ASP A 103 13.31 -2.65 -17.53
C ASP A 103 13.53 -1.13 -17.38
N GLU A 104 13.68 -0.67 -16.14
CA GLU A 104 13.84 0.75 -15.81
C GLU A 104 15.31 1.18 -15.94
N PHE A 105 15.97 0.81 -17.03
CA PHE A 105 17.38 1.10 -17.20
C PHE A 105 17.63 2.61 -17.27
N MET A 106 18.17 3.15 -16.18
CA MET A 106 18.56 4.55 -16.04
C MET A 106 17.47 5.58 -16.40
N THR A 107 16.19 5.21 -16.31
CA THR A 107 15.05 6.08 -16.70
C THR A 107 14.97 7.36 -15.88
N SER A 108 15.48 7.37 -14.65
CA SER A 108 15.56 8.55 -13.78
C SER A 108 16.87 9.32 -13.91
N LYS A 109 17.84 8.80 -14.67
CA LYS A 109 19.19 9.38 -14.81
C LYS A 109 19.49 9.88 -16.20
N LEU A 110 18.82 9.39 -17.24
CA LEU A 110 19.03 9.83 -18.62
C LEU A 110 17.91 10.76 -19.06
N CYS A 111 18.27 11.80 -19.82
CA CYS A 111 17.30 12.64 -20.51
C CYS A 111 16.60 11.86 -21.64
N SER A 112 15.27 11.94 -21.74
CA SER A 112 14.50 11.28 -22.80
C SER A 112 14.74 11.86 -24.20
N HIS A 113 15.32 13.06 -24.30
CA HIS A 113 15.57 13.72 -25.58
C HIS A 113 17.02 13.51 -26.06
N CYS A 114 18.00 13.79 -25.19
CA CYS A 114 19.42 13.74 -25.57
C CYS A 114 20.17 12.52 -25.04
N HIS A 115 19.53 11.68 -24.22
CA HIS A 115 20.14 10.50 -23.57
C HIS A 115 21.41 10.78 -22.76
N GLN A 116 21.65 12.04 -22.39
CA GLN A 116 22.74 12.42 -21.51
C GLN A 116 22.34 12.22 -20.04
N THR A 117 23.33 11.95 -19.19
CA THR A 117 23.14 11.81 -17.75
C THR A 117 22.77 13.15 -17.11
N LEU A 118 21.67 13.16 -16.37
CA LEU A 118 21.19 14.31 -15.61
C LEU A 118 22.09 14.57 -14.40
N SER A 119 22.32 15.84 -14.10
CA SER A 119 23.02 16.25 -12.88
C SER A 119 22.13 16.04 -11.65
N SER A 120 22.75 15.74 -10.51
CA SER A 120 22.01 15.60 -9.25
C SER A 120 21.52 16.95 -8.77
N VAL A 121 20.20 17.11 -8.60
CA VAL A 121 19.62 18.29 -7.96
C VAL A 121 19.69 18.11 -6.44
N GLN A 122 20.35 19.04 -5.74
CA GLN A 122 20.28 19.13 -4.29
C GLN A 122 19.05 19.94 -3.91
N TYR A 123 18.03 19.26 -3.40
CA TYR A 123 16.89 19.95 -2.79
C TYR A 123 17.29 20.36 -1.37
N LEU A 124 17.26 21.67 -1.09
CA LEU A 124 17.27 22.16 0.28
C LEU A 124 15.95 21.73 0.93
N VAL A 125 15.98 20.61 1.67
CA VAL A 125 14.85 20.21 2.50
C VAL A 125 14.96 21.03 3.77
N ASP A 126 14.13 22.05 3.93
CA ASP A 126 14.00 22.80 5.18
C ASP A 126 13.67 21.83 6.31
N THR A 127 14.66 21.52 7.15
CA THR A 127 14.57 20.62 8.30
C THR A 127 14.01 21.30 9.55
N LYS A 128 13.26 22.40 9.40
CA LYS A 128 12.56 23.03 10.53
C LYS A 128 11.20 22.38 10.73
N LEU A 129 11.18 21.34 11.57
CA LEU A 129 10.02 20.87 12.32
C LEU A 129 10.29 21.07 13.80
#